data_AF-R0ELE3-F1
#
_entry.id   AF-R0ELE3-F1
#
_cell.length_a   1.000
_cell.length_b   1.000
_cell.length_c   1.000
_cell.angle_alpha   90.00
_cell.angle_beta   90.00
_cell.angle_gamma   90.00
#
_symmetry.space_group_name_H-M   'P 1'
#
loop_
_entity.id
_entity.type
_entity.pdbx_description
1 polymer ?
#
loop_
_entity_poly.entity_id
_entity_poly.type
_entity_poly.pdbx_seq_one_letter_code
_entity_poly.pdbx_strand_id
1 'polypeptide(L)'
;MRERSPPAFGEALRVWLKIGLLGFGGPAGQIALLHRETVETRAWIDEDAFARALSFCMLLPGPEAQQLATWIGWRLHGIRGGVAAGLLFVLPGLGVMLGLSALYVVHGRSSWVGPVLLGLKAAVVALVLQALLRMGKRALKDRMAVLVCAAAFVLLAFSGVPFPLVVLGAGLLGWLTARGGEGEAPASDGAPVAGRRRTALVCLALWLAPIALAWVLAPGSPLAWMGLTFGGLAAVSFGGAYAALAYLGQAASVFGWLTASQMLDGLGLAETTPGPLILVFVFVGFVGAYQTAAPEWAWTLGLLGGLMAAWTTFAPSFLWIFGGGPLFERWGRRPRPARALALISAASVGVIGQLAFWFAVHLLFRSGRTVTLGPLRALAPDFSSLDPAAAGLTILALMLTFATRLPMLGLVAALVAAGVALKAVGLA
;
A
#
# COMPACT_ATOMS: atom_id res chain seq x y z
N MET A 1 -18.31 -15.78 -27.89
CA MET A 1 -17.67 -16.19 -26.62
C MET A 1 -18.68 -16.98 -25.82
N ARG A 2 -18.40 -18.24 -25.46
CA ARG A 2 -19.33 -19.03 -24.62
C ARG A 2 -19.31 -18.47 -23.20
N GLU A 3 -20.37 -17.78 -22.78
CA GLU A 3 -20.58 -17.43 -21.37
C GLU A 3 -20.63 -18.73 -20.57
N ARG A 4 -19.59 -18.99 -19.77
CA ARG A 4 -19.55 -20.13 -18.87
C ARG A 4 -20.41 -19.79 -17.64
N SER A 5 -21.28 -20.71 -17.23
CA SER A 5 -22.13 -20.51 -16.06
C SER A 5 -21.26 -20.17 -14.83
N PRO A 6 -21.59 -19.10 -14.09
CA PRO A 6 -20.83 -18.73 -12.91
C PRO A 6 -20.91 -19.85 -11.86
N PRO A 7 -19.85 -20.04 -11.05
CA PRO A 7 -19.84 -21.06 -10.01
C PRO A 7 -20.93 -20.80 -8.97
N ALA A 8 -21.27 -21.79 -8.15
CA ALA A 8 -22.16 -21.56 -7.02
C ALA A 8 -21.55 -20.52 -6.07
N PHE A 9 -22.37 -19.62 -5.51
CA PHE A 9 -21.88 -18.53 -4.66
C PHE A 9 -21.09 -19.03 -3.44
N GLY A 10 -21.52 -20.13 -2.81
CA GLY A 10 -20.80 -20.74 -1.69
C GLY A 10 -19.42 -21.31 -2.07
N GLU A 11 -19.26 -21.80 -3.29
CA GLU A 11 -17.95 -22.21 -3.82
C GLU A 11 -17.05 -20.98 -3.97
N ALA A 12 -17.58 -19.90 -4.56
CA ALA A 12 -16.84 -18.65 -4.73
C ALA A 12 -16.36 -18.08 -3.39
N LEU A 13 -17.19 -18.08 -2.34
CA LEU A 13 -16.80 -17.63 -1.00
C LEU A 13 -15.58 -18.38 -0.45
N ARG A 14 -15.53 -19.71 -0.62
CA ARG A 14 -14.38 -20.52 -0.17
C ARG A 14 -13.11 -20.15 -0.92
N VAL A 15 -13.21 -19.85 -2.21
CA VAL A 15 -12.07 -19.44 -3.03
C VAL A 15 -11.59 -18.05 -2.65
N TRP A 16 -12.49 -17.09 -2.44
CA TRP A 16 -12.11 -15.75 -2.00
C TRP A 16 -11.44 -15.77 -0.63
N LEU A 17 -11.95 -16.58 0.31
CA LEU A 17 -11.31 -16.79 1.60
C LEU A 17 -9.93 -17.45 1.47
N LYS A 18 -9.80 -18.47 0.62
CA LYS A 18 -8.51 -19.12 0.31
C LYS A 18 -7.51 -18.10 -0.24
N ILE A 19 -7.92 -17.25 -1.18
CA ILE A 19 -7.07 -16.21 -1.75
C ILE A 19 -6.65 -15.20 -0.67
N GLY A 20 -7.58 -14.79 0.20
CA GLY A 20 -7.28 -13.90 1.33
C GLY A 20 -6.31 -14.50 2.35
N LEU A 21 -6.37 -15.82 2.59
CA LEU A 21 -5.48 -16.54 3.51
C LEU A 21 -4.10 -16.84 2.90
N LEU A 22 -4.01 -16.99 1.59
CA LEU A 22 -2.78 -17.40 0.88
C LEU A 22 -2.12 -16.26 0.10
N GLY A 23 -2.67 -15.04 0.16
CA GLY A 23 -2.24 -13.87 -0.62
C GLY A 23 -0.92 -13.26 -0.18
N PHE A 24 0.14 -14.05 -0.08
CA PHE A 24 1.50 -13.59 0.23
C PHE A 24 2.27 -13.16 -1.04
N GLY A 25 3.40 -12.47 -0.86
CA GLY A 25 4.30 -12.12 -1.98
C GLY A 25 4.02 -10.77 -2.63
N GLY A 26 3.37 -9.85 -1.91
CA GLY A 26 3.03 -8.52 -2.38
C GLY A 26 2.06 -8.51 -3.58
N PRO A 27 1.92 -7.37 -4.28
CA PRO A 27 0.94 -7.22 -5.36
C PRO A 27 1.11 -8.25 -6.48
N ALA A 28 2.35 -8.59 -6.85
CA ALA A 28 2.61 -9.56 -7.91
C ALA A 28 2.21 -10.98 -7.51
N GLY A 29 2.55 -11.42 -6.28
CA GLY A 29 2.15 -12.74 -5.77
C GLY A 29 0.63 -12.87 -5.65
N GLN A 30 -0.04 -11.81 -5.19
CA GLN A 30 -1.49 -11.78 -5.09
C GLN A 30 -2.20 -11.80 -6.44
N ILE A 31 -1.72 -11.03 -7.41
CA ILE A 31 -2.28 -11.04 -8.78
C ILE A 31 -2.04 -12.41 -9.42
N ALA A 32 -0.87 -13.02 -9.23
CA ALA A 32 -0.57 -14.37 -9.73
C ALA A 32 -1.48 -15.42 -9.08
N LEU A 33 -1.74 -15.33 -7.77
CA LEU A 33 -2.68 -16.22 -7.09
C LEU A 33 -4.12 -16.04 -7.59
N LEU A 34 -4.56 -14.79 -7.78
CA LEU A 34 -5.86 -14.48 -8.37
C LEU A 34 -5.98 -15.08 -9.77
N HIS A 35 -4.98 -14.88 -10.63
CA HIS A 35 -4.92 -15.43 -11.98
C HIS A 35 -4.98 -16.96 -11.95
N ARG A 36 -4.10 -17.61 -11.18
CA ARG A 36 -4.08 -19.06 -11.03
C ARG A 36 -5.42 -19.64 -10.58
N GLU A 37 -6.06 -19.04 -9.58
CA GLU A 37 -7.30 -19.60 -9.03
C GLU A 37 -8.53 -19.32 -9.91
N THR A 38 -8.58 -18.18 -10.61
CA THR A 38 -9.76 -17.72 -11.37
C THR A 38 -9.69 -17.97 -12.87
N VAL A 39 -8.48 -17.99 -13.44
CA VAL A 39 -8.22 -18.22 -14.88
C VAL A 39 -7.73 -19.66 -15.09
N GLU A 40 -6.62 -20.06 -14.48
CA GLU A 40 -5.97 -21.34 -14.80
C GLU A 40 -6.72 -22.55 -14.20
N THR A 41 -6.98 -22.50 -12.89
CA THR A 41 -7.50 -23.67 -12.14
C THR A 41 -8.98 -23.89 -12.39
N ARG A 42 -9.76 -22.80 -12.43
CA ARG A 42 -11.23 -22.88 -12.53
C ARG A 42 -11.80 -22.28 -13.80
N ALA A 43 -11.03 -21.45 -14.50
CA ALA A 43 -11.41 -20.82 -15.75
C ALA A 43 -12.81 -20.15 -15.69
N TRP A 44 -13.06 -19.43 -14.60
CA TRP A 44 -14.23 -18.56 -14.38
C TRP A 44 -14.19 -17.33 -15.28
N ILE A 45 -12.99 -16.87 -15.61
CA ILE A 45 -12.73 -15.78 -16.55
C ILE A 45 -11.59 -16.19 -17.49
N ASP A 46 -11.59 -15.63 -18.70
CA ASP A 46 -10.52 -15.83 -19.68
C ASP A 46 -9.34 -14.87 -19.48
N GLU A 47 -8.22 -15.18 -20.14
CA GLU A 47 -6.97 -14.43 -20.08
C GLU A 47 -7.18 -12.96 -20.48
N ASP A 48 -7.93 -12.74 -21.55
CA ASP A 48 -8.17 -11.39 -22.08
C ASP A 48 -8.99 -10.53 -21.13
N ALA A 49 -10.03 -11.09 -20.50
CA ALA A 49 -10.80 -10.37 -19.50
C ALA A 49 -10.00 -10.10 -18.24
N PHE A 50 -9.17 -11.05 -17.80
CA PHE A 50 -8.25 -10.83 -16.68
C PHE A 50 -7.28 -9.69 -16.97
N ALA A 51 -6.61 -9.72 -18.13
CA ALA A 51 -5.64 -8.71 -18.54
C ALA A 51 -6.27 -7.32 -18.68
N ARG A 52 -7.48 -7.22 -19.24
CA ARG A 52 -8.23 -5.96 -19.32
C ARG A 52 -8.62 -5.43 -17.94
N ALA A 53 -9.13 -6.31 -17.07
CA ALA A 53 -9.52 -5.93 -15.72
C ALA A 53 -8.31 -5.48 -14.88
N LEU A 54 -7.17 -6.17 -15.00
CA LEU A 54 -5.93 -5.78 -14.35
C LEU A 54 -5.45 -4.42 -14.86
N SER A 55 -5.41 -4.21 -16.17
CA SER A 55 -5.03 -2.92 -16.77
C SER A 55 -5.93 -1.79 -16.27
N PHE A 56 -7.23 -2.04 -16.15
CA PHE A 56 -8.19 -1.10 -15.57
C PHE A 56 -7.90 -0.81 -14.08
N CYS A 57 -7.69 -1.84 -13.25
CA CYS A 57 -7.40 -1.65 -11.82
C CYS A 57 -6.07 -0.92 -11.58
N MET A 58 -5.09 -1.04 -12.48
CA MET A 58 -3.84 -0.28 -12.40
C MET A 58 -4.00 1.23 -12.65
N LEU A 59 -5.14 1.67 -13.21
CA LEU A 59 -5.47 3.09 -13.40
C LEU A 59 -6.23 3.68 -12.21
N LEU A 60 -6.77 2.83 -11.34
CA LEU A 60 -7.55 3.25 -10.18
C LEU A 60 -6.64 3.53 -8.98
N PRO A 61 -6.99 4.49 -8.11
CA PRO A 61 -6.29 4.66 -6.86
C PRO A 61 -6.66 3.53 -5.88
N GLY A 62 -5.67 3.00 -5.18
CA GLY A 62 -5.83 1.95 -4.16
C GLY A 62 -5.17 0.60 -4.50
N PRO A 63 -5.45 -0.45 -3.70
CA PRO A 63 -4.78 -1.75 -3.81
C PRO A 63 -5.31 -2.56 -5.00
N GLU A 64 -4.47 -2.72 -6.03
CA GLU A 64 -4.87 -3.25 -7.34
C GLU A 64 -5.38 -4.69 -7.26
N ALA A 65 -4.77 -5.53 -6.43
CA ALA A 65 -5.16 -6.93 -6.28
C ALA A 65 -6.56 -7.07 -5.63
N GLN A 66 -6.88 -6.26 -4.63
CA GLN A 66 -8.20 -6.26 -3.99
C GLN A 66 -9.27 -5.72 -4.94
N GLN A 67 -8.94 -4.70 -5.74
CA GLN A 67 -9.82 -4.18 -6.78
C GLN A 67 -10.11 -5.21 -7.85
N LEU A 68 -9.08 -5.94 -8.30
CA LEU A 68 -9.23 -7.02 -9.26
C LEU A 68 -10.10 -8.16 -8.70
N ALA A 69 -9.88 -8.58 -7.45
CA ALA A 69 -10.75 -9.56 -6.78
C ALA A 69 -12.21 -9.08 -6.72
N THR A 70 -12.42 -7.81 -6.35
CA THR A 70 -13.75 -7.17 -6.31
C THR A 70 -14.40 -7.15 -7.69
N TRP A 71 -13.64 -6.84 -8.75
CA TRP A 71 -14.13 -6.83 -10.12
C TRP A 71 -14.52 -8.23 -10.60
N ILE A 72 -13.68 -9.24 -10.33
CA ILE A 72 -13.97 -10.62 -10.74
C ILE A 72 -15.20 -11.13 -9.97
N GLY A 73 -15.26 -10.92 -8.66
CA GLY A 73 -16.44 -11.27 -7.86
C GLY A 73 -17.70 -10.55 -8.36
N TRP A 74 -17.58 -9.28 -8.73
CA TRP A 74 -18.67 -8.50 -9.31
C TRP A 74 -19.17 -9.08 -10.63
N ARG A 75 -18.25 -9.50 -11.50
CA ARG A 75 -18.57 -10.14 -12.77
C ARG A 75 -19.26 -11.49 -12.59
N LEU A 76 -18.92 -12.26 -11.56
CA LEU A 76 -19.47 -13.59 -11.34
C LEU A 76 -20.84 -13.57 -10.63
N HIS A 77 -21.05 -12.69 -9.64
CA HIS A 77 -22.29 -12.67 -8.83
C HIS A 77 -22.86 -11.27 -8.56
N GLY A 78 -22.57 -10.30 -9.43
CA GLY A 78 -23.02 -8.92 -9.27
C GLY A 78 -22.46 -8.26 -8.00
N ILE A 79 -23.14 -7.23 -7.47
CA ILE A 79 -22.65 -6.45 -6.33
C ILE A 79 -22.31 -7.34 -5.12
N ARG A 80 -23.13 -8.37 -4.87
CA ARG A 80 -22.91 -9.33 -3.77
C ARG A 80 -21.59 -10.09 -3.92
N GLY A 81 -21.28 -10.54 -5.13
CA GLY A 81 -20.01 -11.19 -5.43
C GLY A 81 -18.82 -10.25 -5.28
N GLY A 82 -18.95 -9.00 -5.75
CA GLY A 82 -17.88 -8.02 -5.62
C GLY A 82 -17.58 -7.66 -4.17
N VAL A 83 -18.62 -7.41 -3.37
CA VAL A 83 -18.49 -7.15 -1.92
C VAL A 83 -17.84 -8.35 -1.22
N ALA A 84 -18.33 -9.57 -1.48
CA ALA A 84 -17.79 -10.77 -0.85
C ALA A 84 -16.31 -11.00 -1.22
N ALA A 85 -15.96 -10.90 -2.49
CA ALA A 85 -14.60 -11.09 -2.97
C ALA A 85 -13.65 -10.05 -2.38
N GLY A 86 -14.02 -8.76 -2.43
CA GLY A 86 -13.21 -7.68 -1.89
C GLY A 86 -13.00 -7.76 -0.38
N LEU A 87 -14.05 -8.10 0.38
CA LEU A 87 -13.95 -8.23 1.84
C LEU A 87 -13.14 -9.46 2.25
N LEU A 88 -13.42 -10.63 1.68
CA LEU A 88 -12.70 -11.86 2.03
C LEU A 88 -11.23 -11.83 1.61
N PHE A 89 -10.86 -10.99 0.65
CA PHE A 89 -9.47 -10.72 0.30
C PHE A 89 -8.71 -9.96 1.40
N VAL A 90 -9.39 -9.11 2.18
CA VAL A 90 -8.77 -8.21 3.17
C VAL A 90 -8.92 -8.74 4.59
N LEU A 91 -10.07 -9.30 4.95
CA LEU A 91 -10.42 -9.68 6.32
C LEU A 91 -9.40 -10.62 7.00
N PRO A 92 -8.85 -11.66 6.34
CA PRO A 92 -7.85 -12.52 6.98
C PRO A 92 -6.60 -11.74 7.38
N GLY A 93 -6.05 -10.94 6.46
CA GLY A 93 -4.89 -10.09 6.73
C GLY A 93 -5.16 -9.01 7.78
N LEU A 94 -6.35 -8.41 7.77
CA LEU A 94 -6.80 -7.47 8.80
C LEU A 94 -6.77 -8.11 10.20
N GLY A 95 -7.32 -9.31 10.34
CA GLY A 95 -7.32 -10.04 11.61
C GLY A 95 -5.91 -10.34 12.11
N VAL A 96 -5.03 -10.81 11.23
CA VAL A 96 -3.61 -11.05 11.55
C VAL A 96 -2.93 -9.75 11.96
N MET A 97 -3.12 -8.66 11.22
CA MET A 97 -2.45 -7.39 11.50
C MET A 97 -2.93 -6.74 12.79
N LEU A 98 -4.23 -6.81 13.11
CA LEU A 98 -4.76 -6.38 14.40
C LEU A 98 -4.16 -7.20 15.55
N GLY A 99 -4.06 -8.53 15.37
CA GLY A 99 -3.43 -9.42 16.34
C GLY A 99 -1.95 -9.10 16.56
N LEU A 100 -1.20 -8.87 15.48
CA LEU A 100 0.22 -8.47 15.56
C LEU A 100 0.38 -7.07 16.19
N SER A 101 -0.52 -6.14 15.92
CA SER A 101 -0.52 -4.81 16.53
C SER A 101 -0.80 -4.88 18.05
N ALA A 102 -1.76 -5.71 18.45
CA ALA A 102 -2.05 -5.99 19.86
C ALA A 102 -0.85 -6.66 20.55
N LEU A 103 -0.21 -7.63 19.89
CA LEU A 103 1.00 -8.27 20.41
C LEU A 103 2.14 -7.27 20.56
N TYR A 104 2.31 -6.37 19.60
CA TYR A 104 3.35 -5.34 19.59
C TYR A 104 3.21 -4.38 20.77
N VAL A 105 2.01 -3.87 21.06
CA VAL A 105 1.83 -2.92 22.18
C VAL A 105 2.03 -3.57 23.55
N VAL A 106 1.78 -4.88 23.69
CA VAL A 106 1.97 -5.62 24.95
C VAL A 106 3.41 -6.11 25.12
N HIS A 107 3.98 -6.72 24.07
CA HIS A 107 5.25 -7.44 24.15
C HIS A 107 6.40 -6.75 23.43
N GLY A 108 6.19 -5.57 22.83
CA GLY A 108 7.20 -4.85 22.05
C GLY A 108 8.47 -4.50 22.82
N ARG A 109 8.42 -4.51 24.15
CA ARG A 109 9.55 -4.27 25.05
C ARG A 109 10.28 -5.55 25.51
N SER A 110 9.85 -6.72 25.05
CA SER A 110 10.50 -7.99 25.37
C SER A 110 11.88 -8.08 24.73
N SER A 111 12.84 -8.69 25.44
CA SER A 111 14.23 -8.77 24.98
C SER A 111 14.40 -9.55 23.67
N TRP A 112 13.45 -10.40 23.29
CA TRP A 112 13.49 -11.19 22.05
C TRP A 112 12.88 -10.46 20.85
N VAL A 113 12.03 -9.45 21.10
CA VAL A 113 11.30 -8.76 20.03
C VAL A 113 12.21 -7.82 19.26
N GLY A 114 13.14 -7.12 19.92
CA GLY A 114 14.12 -6.26 19.26
C GLY A 114 14.92 -6.95 18.15
N PRO A 115 15.57 -8.10 18.42
CA PRO A 115 16.35 -8.83 17.40
C PRO A 115 15.50 -9.42 16.27
N VAL A 116 14.29 -9.90 16.58
CA VAL A 116 13.32 -10.36 15.56
C VAL A 116 12.96 -9.19 14.62
N LEU A 117 12.62 -8.05 15.20
CA LEU A 117 12.29 -6.85 14.44
C LEU A 117 13.49 -6.31 13.66
N LEU A 118 14.71 -6.41 14.18
CA LEU A 118 15.92 -6.00 13.46
C LEU A 118 16.11 -6.80 12.16
N GLY A 119 15.99 -8.13 12.22
CA GLY A 119 16.03 -9.00 11.04
C GLY A 119 14.90 -8.65 10.04
N LEU A 120 13.71 -8.38 10.57
CA LEU A 120 12.56 -8.01 9.77
C LEU A 120 12.73 -6.65 9.07
N LYS A 121 13.30 -5.64 9.75
CA LYS A 121 13.65 -4.33 9.18
C LYS A 121 14.65 -4.45 8.04
N ALA A 122 15.66 -5.31 8.20
CA ALA A 122 16.62 -5.57 7.13
C ALA A 122 15.95 -6.20 5.90
N ALA A 123 15.01 -7.13 6.09
CA ALA A 123 14.22 -7.70 4.99
C ALA A 123 13.44 -6.60 4.26
N VAL A 124 12.77 -5.74 5.02
CA VAL A 124 11.99 -4.62 4.51
C VAL A 124 12.81 -3.70 3.62
N VAL A 125 14.03 -3.32 4.01
CA VAL A 125 14.89 -2.46 3.18
C VAL A 125 15.17 -3.12 1.82
N ALA A 126 15.47 -4.41 1.80
CA ALA A 126 15.70 -5.14 0.55
C ALA A 126 14.42 -5.27 -0.29
N LEU A 127 13.26 -5.52 0.33
CA LEU A 127 11.96 -5.62 -0.36
C LEU A 127 11.53 -4.28 -0.95
N VAL A 128 11.67 -3.18 -0.21
CA VAL A 128 11.38 -1.83 -0.69
C VAL A 128 12.30 -1.48 -1.86
N LEU A 129 13.60 -1.80 -1.78
CA LEU A 129 14.52 -1.60 -2.91
C LEU A 129 14.14 -2.46 -4.12
N GLN A 130 13.76 -3.72 -3.91
CA GLN A 130 13.29 -4.59 -4.98
C GLN A 130 12.01 -4.03 -5.65
N ALA A 131 11.08 -3.50 -4.85
CA ALA A 131 9.88 -2.84 -5.33
C ALA A 131 10.21 -1.56 -6.12
N LEU A 132 11.12 -0.73 -5.62
CA LEU A 132 11.61 0.48 -6.29
C LEU A 132 12.16 0.17 -7.68
N LEU A 133 13.07 -0.80 -7.78
CA LEU A 133 13.67 -1.20 -9.06
C LEU A 133 12.64 -1.78 -10.03
N ARG A 134 11.73 -2.62 -9.53
CA ARG A 134 10.65 -3.23 -10.33
C ARG A 134 9.70 -2.17 -10.88
N MET A 135 9.28 -1.22 -10.04
CA MET A 135 8.34 -0.18 -10.40
C MET A 135 9.01 0.88 -11.29
N GLY A 136 10.27 1.22 -11.03
CA GLY A 136 11.09 2.09 -11.88
C GLY A 136 11.18 1.57 -13.31
N LYS A 137 11.46 0.27 -13.51
CA LYS A 137 11.48 -0.35 -14.85
C LYS A 137 10.14 -0.23 -15.60
N ARG A 138 9.02 -0.16 -14.87
CA ARG A 138 7.67 -0.06 -15.45
C ARG A 138 7.25 1.39 -15.72
N ALA A 139 7.53 2.31 -14.79
CA ALA A 139 7.06 3.69 -14.88
C ALA A 139 8.01 4.64 -15.62
N LEU A 140 9.33 4.41 -15.57
CA LEU A 140 10.33 5.32 -16.12
C LEU A 140 10.63 5.00 -17.59
N LYS A 141 9.67 5.32 -18.47
CA LYS A 141 9.76 4.99 -19.91
C LYS A 141 10.43 6.05 -20.78
N ASP A 142 10.51 7.29 -20.31
CA ASP A 142 11.08 8.41 -21.05
C ASP A 142 11.81 9.42 -20.15
N ARG A 143 12.52 10.35 -20.78
CA ARG A 143 13.33 11.37 -20.08
C ARG A 143 12.50 12.22 -19.11
N MET A 144 11.26 12.59 -19.48
CA MET A 144 10.40 13.39 -18.60
C MET A 144 9.98 12.58 -17.36
N ALA A 145 9.63 11.31 -17.53
CA ALA A 145 9.34 10.42 -16.40
C ALA A 145 10.53 10.31 -15.44
N VAL A 146 11.75 10.17 -15.96
CA VAL A 146 12.98 10.16 -15.14
C VAL A 146 13.19 11.48 -14.39
N LEU A 147 13.02 12.62 -15.08
CA LEU A 147 13.15 13.94 -14.46
C LEU A 147 12.12 14.16 -13.35
N VAL A 148 10.86 13.79 -13.58
CA VAL A 148 9.79 13.87 -12.57
C VAL A 148 10.09 12.96 -11.38
N CYS A 149 10.56 11.74 -11.62
CA CYS A 149 10.99 10.82 -10.55
C CYS A 149 12.11 11.44 -9.70
N ALA A 150 13.16 11.96 -10.33
CA ALA A 150 14.28 12.60 -9.63
C ALA A 150 13.83 13.84 -8.85
N ALA A 151 13.00 14.69 -9.46
CA ALA A 151 12.44 15.87 -8.80
C ALA A 151 11.56 15.48 -7.60
N ALA A 152 10.70 14.48 -7.73
CA ALA A 152 9.88 13.99 -6.63
C ALA A 152 10.72 13.46 -5.46
N PHE A 153 11.78 12.68 -5.76
CA PHE A 153 12.74 12.23 -4.75
C PHE A 153 13.40 13.42 -4.04
N VAL A 154 13.96 14.37 -4.81
CA VAL A 154 14.68 15.51 -4.24
C VAL A 154 13.78 16.40 -3.40
N LEU A 155 12.59 16.74 -3.90
CA LEU A 155 11.63 17.56 -3.17
C LEU A 155 11.22 16.88 -1.85
N LEU A 156 10.96 15.58 -1.84
CA LEU A 156 10.52 14.91 -0.62
C LEU A 156 11.67 14.58 0.36
N ALA A 157 12.87 14.34 -0.15
CA ALA A 157 14.02 13.99 0.66
C ALA A 157 14.71 15.21 1.27
N PHE A 158 14.68 16.34 0.57
CA PHE A 158 15.49 17.52 0.88
C PHE A 158 14.68 18.80 1.09
N SER A 159 13.35 18.76 1.01
CA SER A 159 12.49 19.92 1.28
C SER A 159 11.28 19.54 2.14
N GLY A 160 10.55 20.54 2.63
CA GLY A 160 9.31 20.36 3.38
C GLY A 160 8.04 20.23 2.52
N VAL A 161 8.16 20.00 1.22
CA VAL A 161 7.00 19.96 0.31
C VAL A 161 6.15 18.72 0.62
N PRO A 162 4.83 18.88 0.85
CA PRO A 162 3.95 17.75 1.12
C PRO A 162 3.73 16.91 -0.14
N PHE A 163 3.77 15.58 0.02
CA PHE A 163 3.57 14.59 -1.05
C PHE A 163 2.36 14.84 -1.97
N PRO A 164 1.15 15.22 -1.47
CA PRO A 164 0.02 15.49 -2.35
C PRO A 164 0.32 16.56 -3.40
N LEU A 165 1.11 17.59 -3.07
CA LEU A 165 1.51 18.62 -4.03
C LEU A 165 2.48 18.09 -5.08
N VAL A 166 3.38 17.18 -4.71
CA VAL A 166 4.30 16.52 -5.65
C VAL A 166 3.52 15.67 -6.67
N VAL A 167 2.54 14.89 -6.19
CA VAL A 167 1.67 14.07 -7.05
C VAL A 167 0.80 14.94 -7.96
N LEU A 168 0.17 15.98 -7.42
CA LEU A 168 -0.64 16.91 -8.21
C LEU A 168 0.21 17.64 -9.26
N GLY A 169 1.42 18.07 -8.90
CA GLY A 169 2.36 18.69 -9.82
C GLY A 169 2.78 17.76 -10.96
N ALA A 170 3.07 16.49 -10.65
CA ALA A 170 3.38 15.48 -11.67
C ALA A 170 2.19 15.22 -12.61
N GLY A 171 0.97 15.12 -12.06
CA GLY A 171 -0.26 14.96 -12.83
C GLY A 171 -0.52 16.15 -13.76
N LEU A 172 -0.39 17.38 -13.25
CA LEU A 172 -0.54 18.61 -14.03
C LEU A 172 0.50 18.69 -15.15
N LEU A 173 1.76 18.42 -14.86
CA LEU A 173 2.82 18.41 -15.86
C LEU A 173 2.53 17.35 -16.94
N GLY A 174 2.05 16.17 -16.56
CA GLY A 174 1.68 15.12 -17.50
C GLY A 174 0.50 15.52 -18.37
N TRP A 175 -0.49 16.20 -17.79
CA TRP A 175 -1.63 16.75 -18.52
C TRP A 175 -1.20 17.78 -19.58
N LEU A 176 -0.31 18.70 -19.20
CA LEU A 176 0.17 19.79 -20.07
C LEU A 176 1.14 19.32 -21.16
N THR A 177 1.93 18.28 -20.88
CA THR A 177 2.95 17.74 -21.82
C THR A 177 2.44 16.64 -22.73
N ALA A 178 1.18 16.23 -22.59
CA ALA A 178 0.59 15.22 -23.46
C ALA A 178 0.52 15.74 -24.90
N ARG A 179 1.27 15.09 -25.80
CA ARG A 179 1.17 15.34 -27.24
C ARG A 179 -0.17 14.79 -27.73
N GLY A 180 -0.88 15.60 -28.51
CA GLY A 180 -2.16 15.21 -29.11
C GLY A 180 -1.96 14.04 -30.05
N GLY A 181 -2.38 12.85 -29.61
CA GLY A 181 -2.57 11.70 -30.49
C GLY A 181 -4.05 11.56 -30.76
N GLU A 182 -4.44 11.68 -32.03
CA GLU A 182 -5.74 11.26 -32.55
C GLU A 182 -5.84 9.73 -32.41
N GLY A 183 -6.27 9.30 -31.23
CA GLY A 183 -6.44 7.90 -30.88
C GLY A 183 -7.79 7.70 -30.21
N GLU A 184 -8.85 8.22 -30.83
CA GLU A 184 -10.22 7.97 -30.40
C GLU A 184 -10.59 6.54 -30.81
N ALA A 185 -10.09 5.56 -30.06
CA ALA A 185 -10.55 4.18 -30.20
C ALA A 185 -12.05 4.15 -29.88
N PRO A 186 -12.89 3.48 -30.69
CA PRO A 186 -14.34 3.55 -30.54
C PRO A 186 -14.74 3.17 -29.12
N ALA A 187 -15.67 3.95 -28.56
CA ALA A 187 -16.25 3.64 -27.27
C ALA A 187 -16.84 2.21 -27.35
N SER A 188 -16.29 1.29 -26.57
CA SER A 188 -17.08 0.16 -26.14
C SER A 188 -18.24 0.75 -25.35
N ASP A 189 -19.46 0.60 -25.86
CA ASP A 189 -20.69 0.94 -25.16
C ASP A 189 -20.75 0.10 -23.89
N GLY A 190 -20.12 0.59 -22.82
CA GLY A 190 -20.30 0.05 -21.49
C GLY A 190 -21.76 0.27 -21.14
N ALA A 191 -22.52 -0.82 -21.12
CA ALA A 191 -23.96 -0.82 -20.89
C ALA A 191 -24.34 0.20 -19.80
N PRO A 192 -25.36 1.05 -20.02
CA PRO A 192 -25.85 1.95 -19.00
C PRO A 192 -26.44 1.10 -17.87
N VAL A 193 -25.65 0.84 -16.83
CA VAL A 193 -26.15 0.14 -15.66
C VAL A 193 -27.05 1.12 -14.94
N ALA A 194 -28.37 0.98 -15.15
CA ALA A 194 -29.38 1.67 -14.36
C ALA A 194 -29.03 1.55 -12.86
N GLY A 195 -29.04 2.67 -12.14
CA GLY A 195 -28.66 2.70 -10.73
C GLY A 195 -27.17 2.89 -10.44
N ARG A 196 -26.27 3.00 -11.43
CA ARG A 196 -24.83 3.26 -11.19
C ARG A 196 -24.58 4.50 -10.31
N ARG A 197 -25.25 5.62 -10.60
CA ARG A 197 -25.13 6.84 -9.79
C ARG A 197 -25.54 6.59 -8.35
N ARG A 198 -26.62 5.84 -8.13
CA ARG A 198 -27.09 5.46 -6.79
C ARG A 198 -26.06 4.58 -6.08
N THR A 199 -25.53 3.55 -6.74
CA THR A 199 -24.48 2.70 -6.16
C THR A 199 -23.23 3.49 -5.82
N ALA A 200 -22.78 4.39 -6.69
CA ALA A 200 -21.65 5.27 -6.42
C ALA A 200 -21.91 6.18 -5.20
N LEU A 201 -23.09 6.80 -5.11
CA LEU A 201 -23.46 7.63 -3.96
C LEU A 201 -23.52 6.81 -2.66
N VAL A 202 -24.03 5.58 -2.71
CA VAL A 202 -24.05 4.67 -1.55
C VAL A 202 -22.63 4.29 -1.14
N CYS A 203 -21.75 3.90 -2.07
CA CYS A 203 -20.36 3.58 -1.75
C CYS A 203 -19.60 4.80 -1.20
N LEU A 204 -19.85 5.99 -1.75
CA LEU A 204 -19.27 7.25 -1.26
C LEU A 204 -19.77 7.55 0.16
N ALA A 205 -21.07 7.43 0.41
CA ALA A 205 -21.64 7.62 1.74
C ALA A 205 -21.07 6.61 2.74
N LEU A 206 -20.97 5.33 2.39
CA LEU A 206 -20.39 4.29 3.25
C LEU A 206 -18.90 4.52 3.54
N TRP A 207 -18.15 5.04 2.57
CA TRP A 207 -16.75 5.38 2.78
C TRP A 207 -16.58 6.58 3.73
N LEU A 208 -17.37 7.65 3.53
CA LEU A 208 -17.25 8.89 4.31
C LEU A 208 -17.98 8.84 5.66
N ALA A 209 -18.96 7.96 5.84
CA ALA A 209 -19.76 7.85 7.06
C ALA A 209 -18.94 7.71 8.36
N PRO A 210 -17.96 6.78 8.49
CA PRO A 210 -17.18 6.66 9.71
C PRO A 210 -16.28 7.88 9.96
N ILE A 211 -15.78 8.51 8.89
CA ILE A 211 -14.98 9.74 8.99
C ILE A 211 -15.87 10.87 9.54
N ALA A 212 -17.05 11.07 8.94
CA ALA A 212 -18.01 12.07 9.37
C ALA A 212 -18.47 11.82 10.81
N LEU A 213 -18.76 10.58 11.18
CA LEU A 213 -19.14 10.21 12.54
C LEU A 213 -18.05 10.54 13.55
N ALA A 214 -16.78 10.22 13.26
CA ALA A 214 -15.66 10.57 14.13
C ALA A 214 -15.52 12.10 14.31
N TRP A 215 -15.72 12.87 13.23
CA TRP A 215 -15.70 14.34 13.28
C TRP A 215 -16.90 14.94 14.03
N VAL A 216 -18.08 14.34 13.96
CA VAL A 216 -19.26 14.81 14.69
C VAL A 216 -19.16 14.49 16.17
N LEU A 217 -18.72 13.28 16.53
CA LEU A 217 -18.66 12.84 17.93
C LEU A 217 -17.45 13.42 18.68
N ALA A 218 -16.31 13.55 18.01
CA ALA A 218 -15.07 14.02 18.61
C ALA A 218 -14.22 14.80 17.59
N PRO A 219 -14.62 16.05 17.26
CA PRO A 219 -13.88 16.90 16.34
C PRO A 219 -12.41 17.05 16.79
N GLY A 220 -11.48 16.89 15.84
CA GLY A 220 -10.04 17.00 16.12
C GLY A 220 -9.40 15.83 16.88
N SER A 221 -10.16 14.78 17.20
CA SER A 221 -9.62 13.56 17.81
C SER A 221 -8.62 12.84 16.88
N PRO A 222 -7.68 12.03 17.42
CA PRO A 222 -6.79 11.21 16.60
C PRO A 222 -7.54 10.33 15.61
N LEU A 223 -8.68 9.74 16.01
CA LEU A 223 -9.50 8.89 15.14
C LEU A 223 -10.08 9.66 13.94
N ALA A 224 -10.52 10.90 14.16
CA ALA A 224 -11.03 11.78 13.10
C ALA A 224 -9.93 12.17 12.09
N TRP A 225 -8.73 12.49 12.59
CA TRP A 225 -7.55 12.78 11.76
C TRP A 225 -7.05 11.55 11.01
N MET A 226 -7.08 10.37 11.64
CA MET A 226 -6.79 9.10 10.98
C MET A 226 -7.75 8.85 9.83
N GLY A 227 -9.06 9.02 10.05
CA GLY A 227 -10.07 8.87 8.99
C GLY A 227 -9.78 9.75 7.76
N LEU A 228 -9.47 11.04 7.97
CA LEU A 228 -9.09 11.93 6.87
C LEU A 228 -7.76 11.57 6.22
N THR A 229 -6.76 11.18 7.01
CA THR A 229 -5.41 10.90 6.50
C THR A 229 -5.40 9.62 5.66
N PHE A 230 -5.96 8.54 6.18
CA PHE A 230 -6.06 7.26 5.48
C PHE A 230 -7.06 7.32 4.32
N GLY A 231 -8.19 8.03 4.48
CA GLY A 231 -9.13 8.28 3.38
C GLY A 231 -8.51 9.11 2.26
N GLY A 232 -7.84 10.20 2.60
CA GLY A 232 -7.11 11.03 1.64
C GLY A 232 -6.04 10.23 0.90
N LEU A 233 -5.25 9.44 1.64
CA LEU A 233 -4.28 8.48 1.09
C LEU A 233 -4.92 7.55 0.07
N ALA A 234 -6.03 6.92 0.42
CA ALA A 234 -6.73 5.98 -0.45
C ALA A 234 -7.23 6.64 -1.74
N ALA A 235 -7.63 7.91 -1.68
CA ALA A 235 -8.07 8.67 -2.84
C ALA A 235 -6.93 9.03 -3.82
N VAL A 236 -5.70 9.19 -3.31
CA VAL A 236 -4.53 9.65 -4.09
C VAL A 236 -3.45 8.59 -4.30
N SER A 237 -3.67 7.36 -3.82
CA SER A 237 -2.70 6.27 -3.88
C SER A 237 -2.63 5.66 -5.28
N PHE A 238 -1.84 6.27 -6.16
CA PHE A 238 -1.45 5.73 -7.47
C PHE A 238 -0.05 5.11 -7.40
N GLY A 239 0.11 3.86 -7.83
CA GLY A 239 1.41 3.16 -7.83
C GLY A 239 1.65 2.23 -6.62
N GLY A 240 0.58 1.63 -6.09
CA GLY A 240 0.66 0.56 -5.09
C GLY A 240 0.97 1.02 -3.65
N ALA A 241 0.96 0.05 -2.73
CA ALA A 241 1.08 0.23 -1.28
C ALA A 241 2.34 1.00 -0.83
N TYR A 242 3.46 0.85 -1.54
CA TYR A 242 4.74 1.46 -1.15
C TYR A 242 4.77 2.99 -1.32
N ALA A 243 4.10 3.53 -2.33
CA ALA A 243 4.04 4.98 -2.53
C ALA A 243 3.18 5.65 -1.44
N ALA A 244 2.06 5.02 -1.10
CA ALA A 244 1.18 5.47 -0.02
C ALA A 244 1.88 5.41 1.35
N LEU A 245 2.79 4.45 1.55
CA LEU A 245 3.54 4.30 2.78
C LEU A 245 4.53 5.44 3.04
N ALA A 246 5.15 5.98 1.99
CA ALA A 246 6.05 7.12 2.12
C ALA A 246 5.34 8.34 2.70
N TYR A 247 4.12 8.62 2.24
CA TYR A 247 3.29 9.67 2.82
C TYR A 247 2.84 9.34 4.23
N LEU A 248 2.48 8.08 4.51
CA LEU A 248 2.11 7.68 5.85
C LEU A 248 3.26 7.87 6.85
N GLY A 249 4.50 7.65 6.43
CA GLY A 249 5.69 7.99 7.21
C GLY A 249 5.75 9.47 7.59
N GLN A 250 5.52 10.36 6.60
CA GLN A 250 5.46 11.81 6.84
C GLN A 250 4.31 12.18 7.78
N ALA A 251 3.09 11.70 7.50
CA ALA A 251 1.90 12.01 8.29
C ALA A 251 2.03 11.49 9.73
N ALA A 252 2.49 10.26 9.91
CA ALA A 252 2.70 9.67 11.24
C ALA A 252 3.74 10.47 12.04
N SER A 253 4.79 10.99 11.40
CA SER A 253 5.75 11.87 12.06
C SER A 253 5.16 13.23 12.42
N VAL A 254 4.33 13.83 11.55
CA VAL A 254 3.70 15.14 11.80
C VAL A 254 2.67 15.06 12.93
N PHE A 255 1.85 14.02 12.94
CA PHE A 255 0.84 13.80 13.98
C PHE A 255 1.41 13.14 15.25
N GLY A 256 2.68 12.74 15.25
CA GLY A 256 3.30 12.05 16.38
C GLY A 256 2.69 10.68 16.68
N TRP A 257 2.09 10.01 15.70
CA TRP A 257 1.46 8.71 15.89
C TRP A 257 2.49 7.61 16.16
N LEU A 258 3.54 7.56 15.33
CA LEU A 258 4.58 6.54 15.40
C LEU A 258 5.97 7.15 15.24
N THR A 259 6.94 6.55 15.91
CA THR A 259 8.37 6.78 15.66
C THR A 259 8.81 6.11 14.35
N ALA A 260 9.97 6.51 13.83
CA ALA A 260 10.55 5.89 12.64
C ALA A 260 10.80 4.38 12.81
N SER A 261 11.24 3.97 14.00
CA SER A 261 11.46 2.57 14.35
C SER A 261 10.15 1.77 14.37
N GLN A 262 9.08 2.34 14.95
CA GLN A 262 7.74 1.73 14.94
C GLN A 262 7.17 1.61 13.53
N MET A 263 7.38 2.59 12.65
CA MET A 263 6.94 2.51 11.26
C MET A 263 7.64 1.35 10.52
N LEU A 264 8.95 1.20 10.75
CA LEU A 264 9.76 0.10 10.24
C LEU A 264 9.29 -1.26 10.78
N ASP A 265 8.98 -1.34 12.08
CA ASP A 265 8.42 -2.55 12.71
C ASP A 265 7.09 -2.94 12.06
N GLY A 266 6.17 -1.98 11.92
CA GLY A 266 4.86 -2.17 11.32
C GLY A 266 4.95 -2.64 9.87
N LEU A 267 5.84 -2.05 9.07
CA LEU A 267 6.07 -2.48 7.70
C LEU A 267 6.62 -3.91 7.67
N GLY A 268 7.56 -4.21 8.56
CA GLY A 268 8.07 -5.56 8.74
C GLY A 268 6.97 -6.57 9.01
N LEU A 269 6.12 -6.30 9.99
CA LEU A 269 5.00 -7.16 10.34
C LEU A 269 4.02 -7.32 9.16
N ALA A 270 3.74 -6.24 8.42
CA ALA A 270 2.82 -6.30 7.28
C ALA A 270 3.35 -7.20 6.15
N GLU A 271 4.66 -7.21 5.90
CA GLU A 271 5.28 -8.12 4.94
C GLU A 271 5.13 -9.61 5.37
N THR A 272 4.95 -9.91 6.66
CA THR A 272 4.72 -11.30 7.11
C THR A 272 3.25 -11.72 7.11
N THR A 273 2.33 -10.80 6.79
CA THR A 273 0.90 -11.06 6.78
C THR A 273 0.38 -11.48 5.40
N PRO A 274 -0.67 -12.32 5.34
CA PRO A 274 -1.40 -12.53 4.10
C PRO A 274 -2.18 -11.28 3.73
N GLY A 275 -2.29 -11.00 2.44
CA GLY A 275 -3.06 -9.86 1.94
C GLY A 275 -2.22 -8.61 1.66
N PRO A 276 -2.86 -7.51 1.24
CA PRO A 276 -2.17 -6.31 0.76
C PRO A 276 -1.15 -5.76 1.73
N LEU A 277 0.04 -5.39 1.23
CA LEU A 277 1.04 -4.70 2.05
C LEU A 277 0.51 -3.41 2.70
N ILE A 278 -0.47 -2.76 2.07
CA ILE A 278 -1.11 -1.56 2.62
C ILE A 278 -1.83 -1.82 3.97
N LEU A 279 -1.98 -3.08 4.38
CA LEU A 279 -2.42 -3.45 5.74
C LEU A 279 -1.50 -2.93 6.84
N VAL A 280 -0.26 -2.52 6.53
CA VAL A 280 0.57 -1.74 7.46
C VAL A 280 -0.18 -0.52 8.04
N PHE A 281 -1.14 0.05 7.29
CA PHE A 281 -1.95 1.18 7.75
C PHE A 281 -2.79 0.83 8.97
N VAL A 282 -3.21 -0.44 9.09
CA VAL A 282 -3.93 -0.96 10.26
C VAL A 282 -3.05 -0.87 11.50
N PHE A 283 -1.77 -1.23 11.39
CA PHE A 283 -0.83 -1.10 12.50
C PHE A 283 -0.57 0.35 12.85
N VAL A 284 -0.40 1.22 11.86
CA VAL A 284 -0.20 2.66 12.11
C VAL A 284 -1.43 3.27 12.79
N GLY A 285 -2.63 2.94 12.33
CA GLY A 285 -3.88 3.37 12.95
C GLY A 285 -4.02 2.81 14.38
N PHE A 286 -3.70 1.53 14.58
CA PHE A 286 -3.83 0.89 15.89
C PHE A 286 -2.84 1.46 16.90
N VAL A 287 -1.54 1.40 16.58
CA VAL A 287 -0.47 1.80 17.47
C VAL A 287 -0.48 3.32 17.69
N GLY A 288 -0.85 4.10 16.68
CA GLY A 288 -1.02 5.55 16.81
C GLY A 288 -2.18 5.93 17.73
N ALA A 289 -3.34 5.30 17.56
CA ALA A 289 -4.51 5.60 18.39
C ALA A 289 -4.33 5.08 19.82
N TYR A 290 -3.70 3.91 19.99
CA TYR A 290 -3.37 3.36 21.30
C TYR A 290 -2.47 4.28 22.12
N GLN A 291 -1.41 4.84 21.51
CA GLN A 291 -0.45 5.69 22.21
C GLN A 291 -0.95 7.10 22.51
N THR A 292 -1.88 7.62 21.69
CA THR A 292 -2.44 8.97 21.86
C THR A 292 -3.68 9.00 22.74
N ALA A 293 -4.26 7.83 23.02
CA ALA A 293 -5.42 7.67 23.88
C ALA A 293 -5.08 7.75 25.36
N ALA A 294 -6.05 8.15 26.17
CA ALA A 294 -5.98 7.97 27.62
C ALA A 294 -5.89 6.46 27.96
N PRO A 295 -5.18 6.05 29.03
CA PRO A 295 -4.90 4.65 29.32
C PRO A 295 -6.13 3.74 29.35
N GLU A 296 -7.25 4.23 29.86
CA GLU A 296 -8.51 3.50 29.96
C GLU A 296 -9.19 3.26 28.60
N TRP A 297 -8.90 4.07 27.58
CA TRP A 297 -9.44 3.96 26.23
C TRP A 297 -8.43 3.40 25.21
N ALA A 298 -7.18 3.16 25.61
CA ALA A 298 -6.09 2.83 24.69
C ALA A 298 -6.39 1.63 23.80
N TRP A 299 -6.92 0.55 24.35
CA TRP A 299 -7.28 -0.64 23.58
C TRP A 299 -8.44 -0.41 22.62
N THR A 300 -9.49 0.25 23.09
CA THR A 300 -10.67 0.54 22.28
C THR A 300 -10.32 1.47 21.13
N LEU A 301 -9.59 2.55 21.41
CA LEU A 301 -9.14 3.50 20.40
C LEU A 301 -8.08 2.89 19.48
N GLY A 302 -7.20 2.01 19.97
CA GLY A 302 -6.30 1.23 19.13
C GLY A 302 -7.07 0.37 18.12
N LEU A 303 -8.04 -0.42 18.58
CA LEU A 303 -8.87 -1.23 17.68
C LEU A 303 -9.63 -0.36 16.67
N LEU A 304 -10.27 0.72 17.14
CA LEU A 304 -11.00 1.65 16.26
C LEU A 304 -10.08 2.35 15.27
N GLY A 305 -8.86 2.73 15.66
CA GLY A 305 -7.85 3.34 14.79
C GLY A 305 -7.41 2.38 13.68
N GLY A 306 -7.15 1.12 14.02
CA GLY A 306 -6.83 0.08 13.03
C GLY A 306 -7.99 -0.22 12.08
N LEU A 307 -9.22 -0.30 12.59
CA LEU A 307 -10.43 -0.50 11.79
C LEU A 307 -10.76 0.70 10.90
N MET A 308 -10.58 1.93 11.41
CA MET A 308 -10.72 3.16 10.64
C MET A 308 -9.74 3.14 9.46
N ALA A 309 -8.45 2.88 9.73
CA ALA A 309 -7.44 2.78 8.70
C ALA A 309 -7.78 1.73 7.64
N ALA A 310 -8.19 0.52 8.06
CA ALA A 310 -8.63 -0.53 7.13
C ALA A 310 -9.80 -0.06 6.26
N TRP A 311 -10.88 0.42 6.89
CA TRP A 311 -12.09 0.80 6.19
C TRP A 311 -11.82 1.92 5.19
N THR A 312 -11.20 3.02 5.62
CA THR A 312 -10.97 4.18 4.74
C THR A 312 -9.99 3.89 3.62
N THR A 313 -9.14 2.86 3.76
CA THR A 313 -8.19 2.41 2.73
C THR A 313 -8.84 1.53 1.68
N PHE A 314 -9.68 0.57 2.08
CA PHE A 314 -10.23 -0.43 1.15
C PHE A 314 -11.65 -0.11 0.65
N ALA A 315 -12.44 0.65 1.39
CA ALA A 315 -13.79 1.03 0.98
C ALA A 315 -13.87 1.78 -0.37
N PRO A 316 -12.93 2.71 -0.71
CA PRO A 316 -12.95 3.43 -1.99
C PRO A 316 -12.87 2.52 -3.21
N SER A 317 -12.19 1.38 -3.11
CA SER A 317 -12.09 0.42 -4.20
C SER A 317 -13.48 -0.05 -4.67
N PHE A 318 -14.43 -0.24 -3.76
CA PHE A 318 -15.80 -0.62 -4.15
C PHE A 318 -16.50 0.51 -4.92
N LEU A 319 -16.28 1.76 -4.51
CA LEU A 319 -16.76 2.94 -5.26
C LEU A 319 -16.16 2.97 -6.68
N TRP A 320 -14.86 2.72 -6.81
CA TRP A 320 -14.18 2.74 -8.11
C TRP A 320 -14.59 1.59 -9.02
N ILE A 321 -14.77 0.39 -8.48
CA ILE A 321 -15.23 -0.76 -9.26
C ILE A 321 -16.70 -0.63 -9.65
N PHE A 322 -17.60 -0.37 -8.70
CA PHE A 322 -19.04 -0.35 -8.99
C PHE A 322 -19.50 0.96 -9.67
N GLY A 323 -18.86 2.08 -9.35
CA GLY A 323 -19.22 3.41 -9.85
C GLY A 323 -18.29 3.93 -10.95
N GLY A 324 -17.00 3.64 -10.88
CA GLY A 324 -15.95 4.29 -11.68
C GLY A 324 -15.60 3.63 -13.02
N GLY A 325 -15.99 2.36 -13.25
CA GLY A 325 -15.63 1.56 -14.42
C GLY A 325 -15.49 2.34 -15.74
N PRO A 326 -16.58 2.87 -16.31
CA PRO A 326 -16.51 3.55 -17.60
C PRO A 326 -15.86 4.94 -17.59
N LEU A 327 -15.70 5.59 -16.43
CA LEU A 327 -15.03 6.89 -16.36
C LEU A 327 -13.51 6.71 -16.54
N PHE A 328 -12.94 5.75 -15.81
CA PHE A 328 -11.50 5.49 -15.87
C PHE A 328 -11.08 4.81 -17.18
N GLU A 329 -11.94 3.97 -17.77
CA GLU A 329 -11.71 3.41 -19.12
C GLU A 329 -11.68 4.50 -20.19
N ARG A 330 -12.55 5.52 -20.09
CA ARG A 330 -12.52 6.71 -20.96
C ARG A 330 -11.28 7.57 -20.75
N TRP A 331 -10.81 7.70 -19.50
CA TRP A 331 -9.63 8.50 -19.18
C TRP A 331 -8.34 7.85 -19.67
N GLY A 332 -8.18 6.54 -19.48
CA GLY A 332 -7.00 5.79 -19.95
C GLY A 332 -6.83 5.81 -21.47
N ARG A 333 -7.92 6.01 -22.23
CA ARG A 333 -7.89 6.15 -23.70
C ARG A 333 -7.52 7.55 -24.19
N ARG A 334 -7.64 8.58 -23.34
CA ARG A 334 -7.33 9.96 -23.73
C ARG A 334 -5.86 10.27 -23.49
N PRO A 335 -5.16 10.97 -24.41
CA PRO A 335 -3.73 11.22 -24.30
C PRO A 335 -3.35 12.04 -23.06
N ARG A 336 -4.15 13.06 -22.70
CA ARG A 336 -3.89 13.92 -21.53
C ARG A 336 -4.00 13.18 -20.18
N PRO A 337 -5.12 12.53 -19.83
CA PRO A 337 -5.21 11.78 -18.57
C PRO A 337 -4.24 10.60 -18.50
N ALA A 338 -4.03 9.89 -19.62
CA ALA A 338 -3.05 8.80 -19.66
C ALA A 338 -1.63 9.28 -19.34
N ARG A 339 -1.21 10.43 -19.91
CA ARG A 339 0.10 11.03 -19.62
C ARG A 339 0.20 11.55 -18.18
N ALA A 340 -0.88 12.13 -17.65
CA ALA A 340 -0.95 12.54 -16.25
C ALA A 340 -0.72 11.36 -15.29
N LEU A 341 -1.44 10.25 -15.49
CA LEU A 341 -1.29 9.03 -14.70
C LEU A 341 0.11 8.40 -14.83
N ALA A 342 0.72 8.47 -16.02
CA ALA A 342 2.08 8.01 -16.24
C ALA A 342 3.11 8.82 -15.45
N LEU A 343 3.01 10.16 -15.43
CA LEU A 343 3.94 10.99 -14.65
C LEU A 343 3.66 10.92 -13.15
N ILE A 344 2.41 10.74 -12.72
CA ILE A 344 2.09 10.41 -11.32
C ILE A 344 2.80 9.12 -10.91
N SER A 345 2.71 8.07 -11.73
CA SER A 345 3.38 6.79 -11.49
C SER A 345 4.91 6.95 -11.42
N ALA A 346 5.50 7.82 -12.26
CA ALA A 346 6.92 8.15 -12.21
C ALA A 346 7.31 8.91 -10.92
N ALA A 347 6.48 9.86 -10.48
CA ALA A 347 6.68 10.55 -9.20
C ALA A 347 6.61 9.57 -8.02
N SER A 348 5.66 8.61 -8.05
CA SER A 348 5.55 7.55 -7.05
C SER A 348 6.81 6.69 -6.94
N VAL A 349 7.57 6.48 -8.03
CA VAL A 349 8.89 5.81 -7.95
C VAL A 349 9.88 6.65 -7.15
N GLY A 350 9.94 7.96 -7.40
CA GLY A 350 10.80 8.88 -6.63
C GLY A 350 10.44 8.93 -5.15
N VAL A 351 9.14 8.89 -4.85
CA VAL A 351 8.57 8.80 -3.49
C VAL A 351 9.03 7.52 -2.77
N ILE A 352 8.95 6.36 -3.43
CA ILE A 352 9.48 5.11 -2.86
C ILE A 352 10.99 5.21 -2.65
N GLY A 353 11.71 5.86 -3.56
CA GLY A 353 13.15 6.11 -3.40
C GLY A 353 13.45 6.90 -2.14
N GLN A 354 12.67 7.94 -1.85
CA GLN A 354 12.82 8.76 -0.65
C GLN A 354 12.54 7.93 0.60
N LEU A 355 11.51 7.10 0.58
CA LEU A 355 11.18 6.20 1.68
C LEU A 355 12.30 5.17 1.92
N ALA A 356 12.84 4.59 0.85
CA ALA A 356 13.97 3.65 0.93
C ALA A 356 15.20 4.31 1.57
N PHE A 357 15.51 5.54 1.15
CA PHE A 357 16.59 6.33 1.75
C PHE A 357 16.33 6.61 3.24
N TRP A 358 15.12 7.07 3.57
CA TRP A 358 14.73 7.37 4.95
C TRP A 358 14.82 6.13 5.86
N PHE A 359 14.34 4.97 5.39
CA PHE A 359 14.45 3.70 6.11
C PHE A 359 15.88 3.23 6.27
N ALA A 360 16.69 3.31 5.21
CA ALA A 360 18.10 2.91 5.28
C ALA A 360 18.84 3.74 6.34
N VAL A 361 18.59 5.05 6.41
CA VAL A 361 19.22 5.89 7.44
C VAL A 361 18.78 5.50 8.85
N HIS A 362 17.47 5.37 9.09
CA HIS A 362 16.94 5.05 10.42
C HIS A 362 17.20 3.61 10.88
N LEU A 363 17.51 2.70 9.96
CA LEU A 363 17.92 1.34 10.28
C LEU A 363 19.43 1.24 10.54
N LEU A 364 20.24 1.84 9.67
CA LEU A 364 21.68 1.66 9.69
C LEU A 364 22.40 2.55 10.70
N PHE A 365 21.82 3.70 11.05
CA PHE A 365 22.46 4.68 11.92
C PHE A 365 21.61 4.91 13.17
N ARG A 366 22.24 4.84 14.35
CA ARG A 366 21.56 5.07 15.64
C ARG A 366 21.24 6.54 15.87
N SER A 367 22.00 7.45 15.26
CA SER A 367 21.73 8.88 15.26
C SER A 367 21.70 9.43 13.83
N GLY A 368 20.83 10.41 13.62
CA GLY A 368 20.77 11.21 12.41
C GLY A 368 20.45 12.65 12.77
N ARG A 369 21.07 13.60 12.08
CA ARG A 369 20.77 15.03 12.28
C ARG A 369 19.96 15.53 11.09
N THR A 370 18.86 16.21 11.36
CA THR A 370 18.16 16.96 10.32
C THR A 370 18.87 18.29 10.17
N VAL A 371 19.63 18.44 9.09
CA VAL A 371 20.31 19.69 8.76
C VAL A 371 19.30 20.58 8.04
N THR A 372 19.11 21.81 8.52
CA THR A 372 18.21 22.78 7.90
C THR A 372 19.04 23.93 7.31
N LEU A 373 18.83 24.21 6.02
CA LEU A 373 19.48 25.27 5.25
C LEU A 373 18.37 26.03 4.52
N GLY A 374 17.75 26.99 5.23
CA GLY A 374 16.58 27.71 4.73
C GLY A 374 15.39 26.77 4.47
N PRO A 375 14.81 26.73 3.25
CA PRO A 375 13.70 25.83 2.92
C PRO A 375 14.13 24.37 2.74
N LEU A 376 15.45 24.11 2.63
CA LEU A 376 15.99 22.77 2.48
C LEU A 376 16.17 22.12 3.85
N ARG A 377 15.71 20.87 3.97
CA ARG A 377 15.84 20.04 5.16
C ARG A 377 16.35 18.67 4.72
N ALA A 378 17.55 18.30 5.14
CA ALA A 378 18.17 17.04 4.76
C ALA A 378 18.39 16.16 5.98
N LEU A 379 17.99 14.88 5.89
CA LEU A 379 18.37 13.86 6.85
C LEU A 379 19.83 13.46 6.57
N ALA A 380 20.75 13.92 7.41
CA ALA A 380 22.16 13.56 7.32
C ALA A 380 22.46 12.39 8.27
N PRO A 381 22.93 11.23 7.77
CA PRO A 381 23.34 10.12 8.62
C PRO A 381 24.59 10.50 9.41
N ASP A 382 24.63 10.11 10.68
CA ASP A 382 25.83 10.20 11.50
C ASP A 382 26.65 8.92 11.31
N PHE A 383 27.67 8.99 10.46
CA PHE A 383 28.50 7.82 10.11
C PHE A 383 29.20 7.17 11.31
N SER A 384 29.40 7.92 12.41
CA SER A 384 29.97 7.37 13.64
C SER A 384 29.01 6.45 14.41
N SER A 385 27.72 6.53 14.11
CA SER A 385 26.64 5.80 14.77
C SER A 385 26.16 4.56 14.01
N LEU A 386 26.95 4.12 13.02
CA LEU A 386 26.63 2.95 12.21
C LEU A 386 26.44 1.72 13.11
N ASP A 387 25.30 1.03 12.95
CA ASP A 387 25.01 -0.21 13.64
C ASP A 387 25.52 -1.41 12.80
N PRO A 388 26.57 -2.12 13.25
CA PRO A 388 27.17 -3.21 12.46
C PRO A 388 26.22 -4.40 12.27
N ALA A 389 25.35 -4.67 13.24
CA ALA A 389 24.38 -5.75 13.16
C ALA A 389 23.31 -5.43 12.11
N ALA A 390 22.78 -4.20 12.14
CA ALA A 390 21.83 -3.74 11.13
C ALA A 390 22.43 -3.73 9.72
N ALA A 391 23.68 -3.26 9.59
CA ALA A 391 24.41 -3.25 8.32
C ALA A 391 24.65 -4.66 7.78
N GLY A 392 25.14 -5.59 8.61
CA GLY A 392 25.38 -6.98 8.25
C GLY A 392 24.09 -7.68 7.80
N LEU A 393 23.00 -7.52 8.55
CA LEU A 393 21.69 -8.07 8.18
C LEU A 393 21.15 -7.45 6.89
N THR A 394 21.36 -6.15 6.65
CA THR A 394 20.92 -5.48 5.43
C THR A 394 21.70 -5.98 4.21
N ILE A 395 23.02 -6.16 4.33
CA ILE A 395 23.84 -6.75 3.26
C ILE A 395 23.37 -8.18 2.96
N LEU A 396 23.15 -8.98 4.00
CA LEU A 396 22.60 -10.34 3.86
C LEU A 396 21.23 -10.31 3.17
N ALA A 397 20.35 -9.38 3.56
CA ALA A 397 19.02 -9.20 2.95
C ALA A 397 19.11 -8.93 1.45
N LEU A 398 19.98 -8.00 1.05
CA LEU A 398 20.20 -7.62 -0.34
C LEU A 398 20.78 -8.79 -1.14
N MET A 399 21.76 -9.50 -0.59
CA MET A 399 22.34 -10.68 -1.23
C MET A 399 21.29 -11.78 -1.44
N LEU A 400 20.50 -12.13 -0.41
CA LEU A 400 19.45 -13.13 -0.52
C LEU A 400 18.33 -12.70 -1.50
N THR A 401 18.02 -11.41 -1.56
CA THR A 401 16.97 -10.90 -2.45
C THR A 401 17.41 -10.88 -3.91
N PHE A 402 18.64 -10.45 -4.20
CA PHE A 402 19.08 -10.19 -5.58
C PHE A 402 19.96 -11.30 -6.17
N ALA A 403 20.83 -11.92 -5.37
CA ALA A 403 21.72 -12.99 -5.84
C ALA A 403 21.02 -14.35 -5.84
N THR A 404 20.40 -14.74 -4.73
CA THR A 404 19.73 -16.05 -4.61
C THR A 404 18.26 -16.03 -5.00
N ARG A 405 17.66 -14.83 -5.11
CA ARG A 405 16.23 -14.61 -5.42
C ARG A 405 15.31 -15.37 -4.47
N LEU A 406 15.71 -15.43 -3.19
CA LEU A 406 14.97 -16.14 -2.16
C LEU A 406 13.54 -15.58 -2.08
N PRO A 407 12.50 -16.45 -2.04
CA PRO A 407 11.13 -16.00 -1.91
C PRO A 407 10.96 -15.23 -0.59
N MET A 408 10.06 -14.26 -0.62
CA MET A 408 9.82 -13.29 0.45
C MET A 408 9.69 -13.92 1.85
N LEU A 409 8.88 -14.95 2.02
CA LEU A 409 8.73 -15.63 3.33
C LEU A 409 10.04 -16.29 3.79
N GLY A 410 10.80 -16.85 2.87
CA GLY A 410 12.12 -17.41 3.15
C GLY A 410 13.13 -16.32 3.53
N LEU A 411 13.10 -15.17 2.86
CA LEU A 411 13.92 -14.01 3.20
C LEU A 411 13.64 -13.52 4.62
N VAL A 412 12.36 -13.32 4.95
CA VAL A 412 11.94 -12.90 6.28
C VAL A 412 12.39 -13.91 7.34
N ALA A 413 12.11 -15.21 7.13
CA ALA A 413 12.47 -16.25 8.09
C ALA A 413 13.99 -16.32 8.32
N ALA A 414 14.78 -16.24 7.25
CA ALA A 414 16.24 -16.27 7.33
C ALA A 414 16.79 -15.07 8.12
N LEU A 415 16.28 -13.86 7.89
CA LEU A 415 16.77 -12.68 8.59
C LEU A 415 16.28 -12.58 10.02
N VAL A 416 15.05 -13.01 10.31
CA VAL A 416 14.57 -13.14 11.69
C VAL A 416 15.44 -14.13 12.48
N ALA A 417 15.75 -15.28 11.89
CA ALA A 417 16.65 -16.26 12.50
C ALA A 417 18.06 -15.68 12.71
N ALA A 418 18.60 -14.97 11.72
CA ALA A 418 19.90 -14.30 11.83
C ALA A 418 19.91 -13.21 12.91
N GLY A 419 18.84 -12.41 13.03
CA GLY A 419 18.69 -11.42 14.09
C GLY A 419 18.69 -12.05 15.48
N VAL A 420 17.93 -13.13 15.67
CA VAL A 420 17.92 -13.89 16.92
C VAL A 420 19.29 -14.51 17.23
N ALA A 421 19.99 -15.02 16.21
CA ALA A 421 21.33 -15.58 16.36
C ALA A 421 22.36 -14.52 16.79
N LEU A 422 22.28 -13.30 16.25
CA LEU A 422 23.15 -12.20 16.67
C LEU A 422 22.99 -11.87 18.16
N LYS A 423 21.75 -11.91 18.67
CA LYS A 423 21.48 -11.75 20.11
C LYS A 423 22.14 -12.87 20.93
N ALA A 424 22.06 -14.11 20.46
CA ALA A 424 22.66 -15.26 21.15
C ALA A 424 24.19 -15.15 21.26
N VAL A 425 24.84 -14.43 20.35
CA VAL A 425 26.29 -14.18 20.34
C VAL A 425 26.66 -12.83 20.99
N GLY A 426 25.67 -12.07 21.50
CA GLY A 426 25.89 -10.79 22.19
C GLY A 426 26.16 -9.59 21.27
N LEU A 427 25.78 -9.69 19.98
CA LEU A 427 26.03 -8.68 18.95
C LEU A 427 24.79 -7.83 18.60
N ALA A 428 23.62 -8.12 19.17
CA ALA A 428 22.35 -7.44 18.90
C ALA A 428 21.46 -7.28 20.14
#